data_AF-A0A9E3YSF4-F1
#
_entry.id   AF-A0A9E3YSF4-F1
#
_cell.length_a   1.000
_cell.length_b   1.000
_cell.length_c   1.000
_cell.angle_alpha   90.00
_cell.angle_beta   90.00
_cell.angle_gamma   90.00
#
_symmetry.space_group_name_H-M   'P 1'
#
loop_
_entity.id
_entity.type
_entity.pdbx_description
1 polymer ?
#
loop_
_entity_poly.entity_id
_entity_poly.type
_entity_poly.pdbx_seq_one_letter_code
_entity_poly.pdbx_strand_id
1 'polypeptide(L)'
;HLRAYAARNPKQEYKSEAFKLFEQLLENVKYEVVRFLSRVQVRSEEEVEALERQQREAQEREQQRARYMHASASGLAVAPDEDAADAEPPPAVAAEPFVRETPKVGRNEPCPCGSGKKYKHCHGQIA
;
A
#
# COMPACT_ATOMS: atom_id res chain seq x y z
N HIS A 1 -29.04 9.24 -34.55
CA HIS A 1 -29.13 10.71 -34.61
C HIS A 1 -30.60 11.14 -34.68
N LEU A 2 -31.28 11.25 -33.53
CA LEU A 2 -32.71 11.62 -33.44
C LEU A 2 -32.95 13.14 -33.33
N ARG A 3 -31.89 13.96 -33.28
CA ARG A 3 -31.96 15.42 -33.18
C ARG A 3 -32.43 16.14 -34.46
N ALA A 4 -32.52 15.43 -35.58
CA ALA A 4 -32.89 16.01 -36.88
C ALA A 4 -34.41 16.14 -37.09
N TYR A 5 -35.24 15.64 -36.17
CA TYR A 5 -36.70 15.55 -36.36
C TYR A 5 -37.45 16.90 -36.31
N ALA A 6 -36.77 18.01 -36.01
CA ALA A 6 -37.41 19.31 -35.76
C ALA A 6 -37.22 20.37 -36.88
N ALA A 7 -36.63 20.04 -38.04
CA ALA A 7 -36.33 21.00 -39.12
C ALA A 7 -35.49 22.23 -38.70
N ARG A 8 -34.98 22.27 -37.46
CA ARG A 8 -34.09 23.30 -36.94
C ARG A 8 -32.65 23.02 -37.33
N ASN A 9 -31.86 24.09 -37.50
CA ASN A 9 -30.48 23.95 -37.93
C ASN A 9 -29.64 23.26 -36.83
N PRO A 10 -29.07 22.07 -37.09
CA PRO A 10 -28.37 21.28 -36.06
C PRO A 10 -27.14 22.00 -35.49
N LYS A 11 -26.49 22.86 -36.28
CA LYS A 11 -25.36 23.67 -35.82
C LYS A 11 -25.76 24.69 -34.77
N GLN A 12 -26.97 25.26 -34.90
CA GLN A 12 -27.47 26.26 -33.96
C GLN A 12 -27.87 25.60 -32.64
N GLU A 13 -28.59 24.48 -32.70
CA GLU A 13 -28.97 23.69 -31.51
C GLU A 13 -27.73 23.21 -30.74
N TYR A 14 -26.70 22.72 -31.45
CA TYR A 14 -25.42 22.37 -30.83
C TYR A 14 -24.78 23.57 -30.12
N LYS A 15 -24.76 24.75 -30.76
CA LYS A 15 -24.20 25.96 -30.17
C LYS A 15 -24.96 26.39 -28.92
N SER A 16 -26.29 26.37 -28.94
CA SER A 16 -27.10 26.73 -27.76
C SER A 16 -26.96 25.73 -26.63
N GLU A 17 -26.96 24.42 -26.90
CA GLU A 17 -26.74 23.39 -25.89
C GLU A 17 -25.33 23.50 -25.29
N ALA A 18 -24.31 23.65 -26.14
CA ALA A 18 -22.93 23.79 -25.68
C ALA A 18 -22.73 25.04 -24.82
N PHE A 19 -23.35 26.17 -25.21
CA PHE A 19 -23.30 27.39 -24.43
C PHE A 19 -23.98 27.23 -23.06
N LYS A 20 -25.16 26.59 -23.02
CA LYS A 20 -25.86 26.29 -21.76
C LYS A 20 -25.02 25.42 -20.82
N LEU A 21 -24.35 24.39 -21.35
CA LEU A 21 -23.45 23.54 -20.56
C LEU A 21 -22.22 24.32 -20.06
N PHE A 22 -21.69 25.23 -20.88
CA PHE A 22 -20.58 26.08 -20.50
C PHE A 22 -20.95 27.07 -19.40
N GLU A 23 -22.12 27.69 -19.46
CA GLU A 23 -22.64 28.55 -18.38
C GLU A 23 -22.78 27.78 -17.07
N GLN A 24 -23.30 26.53 -17.12
CA GLN A 24 -23.39 25.66 -15.94
C GLN A 24 -22.01 25.32 -15.38
N LEU A 25 -21.02 25.06 -16.24
CA LEU A 25 -19.64 24.82 -15.83
C LEU A 25 -19.07 26.05 -15.10
N LEU A 26 -19.29 27.26 -15.63
CA LEU A 26 -18.81 28.49 -14.99
C LEU A 26 -19.43 28.70 -13.60
N GLU A 27 -20.72 28.44 -13.43
CA GLU A 27 -21.36 28.51 -12.11
C GLU A 27 -20.80 27.48 -11.13
N ASN A 28 -20.53 26.26 -11.59
CA ASN A 28 -19.90 25.24 -10.75
C ASN A 28 -18.50 25.65 -10.29
N VAL A 29 -17.68 26.20 -11.19
CA VAL A 29 -16.33 26.68 -10.84
C VAL A 29 -16.39 27.79 -9.80
N LYS A 30 -17.30 28.76 -9.96
CA LYS A 30 -17.50 29.83 -8.95
C LYS A 30 -17.83 29.25 -7.58
N TYR A 31 -18.77 28.31 -7.53
CA TYR A 31 -19.18 27.66 -6.28
C TYR A 31 -18.03 26.88 -5.65
N GLU A 32 -17.25 26.16 -6.45
CA GLU A 32 -16.11 25.38 -5.98
C GLU A 32 -15.00 26.26 -5.40
N VAL A 33 -14.67 27.37 -6.07
CA VAL A 33 -13.69 28.34 -5.57
C VAL A 33 -14.11 28.91 -4.21
N VAL A 34 -15.37 29.35 -4.09
CA VAL A 34 -15.88 29.87 -2.81
C VAL A 34 -15.86 28.79 -1.73
N ARG A 35 -16.35 27.58 -2.04
CA ARG A 35 -16.32 26.43 -1.12
C ARG A 35 -14.90 26.11 -0.66
N PHE A 36 -13.93 26.12 -1.57
CA PHE A 36 -12.54 25.86 -1.25
C PHE A 36 -12.00 26.93 -0.31
N LEU A 37 -12.15 28.21 -0.66
CA LEU A 37 -11.68 29.33 0.16
C LEU A 37 -12.34 29.34 1.55
N SER A 38 -13.64 29.02 1.65
CA SER A 38 -14.35 28.92 2.93
C SER A 38 -13.94 27.72 3.79
N ARG A 39 -13.32 26.70 3.18
CA ARG A 39 -12.90 25.47 3.88
C ARG A 39 -11.38 25.39 4.10
N VAL A 40 -10.62 26.28 3.46
CA VAL A 40 -9.19 26.45 3.73
C VAL A 40 -9.06 26.97 5.16
N GLN A 41 -8.77 26.05 6.07
CA GLN A 41 -8.29 26.37 7.40
C GLN A 41 -6.78 26.57 7.29
N VAL A 42 -6.34 27.83 7.40
CA VAL A 42 -4.92 28.13 7.56
C VAL A 42 -4.57 27.74 9.00
N ARG A 43 -3.89 26.61 9.17
CA ARG A 43 -3.34 26.22 10.47
C ARG A 43 -2.28 27.22 10.87
N SER A 44 -2.30 27.68 12.11
CA SER A 44 -1.23 28.53 12.63
C SER A 44 0.08 27.74 12.71
N GLU A 45 1.22 28.42 12.66
CA GLU A 45 2.54 27.77 12.80
C GLU A 45 2.64 26.98 14.11
N GLU A 46 2.07 27.52 15.20
CA GLU A 46 2.02 26.86 16.51
C GLU A 46 1.21 25.56 16.50
N GLU A 47 0.08 25.52 15.78
CA GLU A 47 -0.74 24.30 15.62
C GLU A 47 0.00 23.22 14.82
N VAL A 48 0.76 23.61 13.81
CA VAL A 48 1.59 22.69 13.00
C VAL A 48 2.71 22.11 13.86
N GLU A 49 3.45 22.95 14.58
CA GLU A 49 4.51 22.49 15.49
C GLU A 49 3.98 21.59 16.61
N ALA A 50 2.82 21.92 17.20
CA ALA A 50 2.20 21.10 18.24
C ALA A 50 1.82 19.71 17.72
N LEU A 51 1.27 19.62 16.50
CA LEU A 51 0.96 18.35 15.85
C LEU A 51 2.22 17.54 15.53
N GLU A 52 3.29 18.18 15.06
CA GLU A 52 4.56 17.50 14.81
C GLU A 52 5.21 16.97 16.08
N ARG A 53 5.15 17.73 17.18
CA ARG A 53 5.62 17.26 18.50
C ARG A 53 4.83 16.04 18.96
N GLN A 54 3.50 16.08 18.89
CA GLN A 54 2.65 14.94 19.23
C GLN A 54 2.95 13.70 18.38
N GLN A 55 3.19 13.88 17.06
CA GLN A 55 3.54 12.78 16.17
C GLN A 55 4.89 12.16 16.53
N ARG A 56 5.91 12.98 16.81
CA ARG A 56 7.24 12.49 17.25
C ARG A 56 7.13 11.70 18.55
N GLU A 57 6.45 12.24 19.56
CA GLU A 57 6.25 11.55 20.83
C GLU A 57 5.46 10.24 20.68
N ALA A 58 4.48 10.20 19.77
CA ALA A 58 3.72 8.97 19.48
C ALA A 58 4.61 7.91 18.83
N GLN A 59 5.43 8.31 17.85
CA GLN A 59 6.41 7.43 17.20
C GLN A 59 7.46 6.93 18.18
N GLU A 60 7.97 7.78 19.07
CA GLU A 60 8.91 7.38 20.11
C GLU A 60 8.29 6.39 21.09
N ARG A 61 7.04 6.60 21.52
CA ARG A 61 6.30 5.65 22.36
C ARG A 61 6.10 4.31 21.67
N GLU A 62 5.77 4.31 20.38
CA GLU A 62 5.63 3.09 19.58
C GLU A 62 6.96 2.35 19.43
N GLN A 63 8.06 3.08 19.15
CA GLN A 63 9.40 2.51 19.08
C GLN A 63 9.85 1.93 20.43
N GLN A 64 9.58 2.62 21.54
CA GLN A 64 9.87 2.10 22.87
C GLN A 64 9.08 0.82 23.14
N ARG A 65 7.78 0.79 22.83
CA ARG A 65 6.93 -0.40 22.97
C ARG A 65 7.46 -1.57 22.14
N ALA A 66 7.88 -1.31 20.89
CA ALA A 66 8.52 -2.33 20.04
C ALA A 66 9.84 -2.84 20.63
N ARG A 67 10.67 -1.95 21.21
CA ARG A 67 11.91 -2.33 21.90
C ARG A 67 11.65 -3.18 23.15
N TYR A 68 10.65 -2.85 23.97
CA TYR A 68 10.27 -3.66 25.14
C TYR A 68 9.80 -5.06 24.76
N MET A 69 9.03 -5.19 23.67
CA MET A 69 8.60 -6.49 23.13
C MET A 69 9.78 -7.35 22.65
N HIS A 70 10.82 -6.72 22.07
CA HIS A 70 12.04 -7.42 21.67
C HIS A 70 12.90 -7.84 22.87
N ALA A 71 13.01 -6.98 23.88
CA ALA A 71 13.77 -7.25 25.10
C ALA A 71 13.16 -8.38 25.96
N SER A 72 11.82 -8.45 26.06
CA SER A 72 11.15 -9.54 26.78
C SER A 72 11.30 -10.89 26.07
N ALA A 73 11.30 -10.91 24.73
CA ALA A 73 11.61 -12.11 23.95
C ALA A 73 13.07 -12.55 24.10
N SER A 74 14.00 -11.60 24.23
CA SER A 74 15.43 -11.88 24.45
C SER A 74 15.74 -12.33 25.89
N GLY A 75 14.90 -11.97 26.86
CA GLY A 75 15.05 -12.32 28.28
C GLY A 75 14.63 -13.76 28.65
N LEU A 76 14.04 -14.52 27.73
CA LEU A 76 13.75 -15.96 27.91
C LEU A 76 14.88 -16.88 27.40
N ALA A 77 16.02 -16.32 26.98
CA ALA A 77 17.21 -17.11 26.65
C ALA A 77 17.99 -17.45 27.93
N VAL A 78 17.55 -18.55 28.58
CA VAL A 78 18.31 -19.50 29.40
C VAL A 78 19.21 -18.88 30.50
N ALA A 79 18.71 -18.87 31.73
CA ALA A 79 19.54 -18.91 32.93
C ALA A 79 20.24 -20.28 33.01
N PRO A 80 21.54 -20.36 33.37
CA PRO A 80 22.17 -21.64 33.68
C PRO A 80 21.78 -22.02 35.11
N ASP A 81 20.90 -23.01 35.25
CA ASP A 81 20.66 -23.66 36.55
C ASP A 81 21.81 -24.64 36.82
N GLU A 82 22.47 -24.44 37.96
CA GLU A 82 23.43 -25.35 38.56
C GLU A 82 22.68 -26.56 39.14
N ASP A 83 23.30 -27.75 39.08
CA ASP A 83 22.83 -29.05 39.61
C ASP A 83 21.78 -29.84 38.80
N ALA A 84 22.26 -30.59 37.79
CA ALA A 84 21.78 -31.95 37.52
C ALA A 84 22.86 -32.76 36.77
N ALA A 85 23.44 -33.72 37.47
CA ALA A 85 24.39 -34.70 36.94
C ALA A 85 23.74 -35.60 35.87
N ASP A 86 24.57 -35.96 34.88
CA ASP A 86 24.48 -37.15 34.03
C ASP A 86 23.12 -37.50 33.40
N ALA A 87 22.80 -36.82 32.30
CA ALA A 87 22.13 -37.44 31.15
C ALA A 87 22.37 -36.61 29.89
N GLU A 88 23.09 -37.16 28.91
CA GLU A 88 23.25 -36.56 27.59
C GLU A 88 21.88 -36.28 26.95
N PRO A 89 21.55 -35.02 26.62
CA PRO A 89 20.36 -34.73 25.82
C PRO A 89 20.59 -35.20 24.38
N PRO A 90 19.58 -35.79 23.71
CA PRO A 90 19.68 -36.13 22.30
C PRO A 90 20.01 -34.85 21.50
N PRO A 91 20.84 -34.91 20.45
CA PRO A 91 21.22 -33.72 19.73
C PRO A 91 19.95 -33.06 19.19
N ALA A 92 19.65 -31.88 19.73
CA ALA A 92 18.70 -30.96 19.13
C ALA A 92 19.27 -30.64 17.74
N VAL A 93 18.74 -31.33 16.73
CA VAL A 93 18.95 -31.01 15.33
C VAL A 93 18.45 -29.58 15.15
N ALA A 94 19.38 -28.63 15.25
CA ALA A 94 19.18 -27.29 14.74
C ALA A 94 18.73 -27.48 13.30
N ALA A 95 17.46 -27.18 13.04
CA ALA A 95 16.92 -27.25 11.70
C ALA A 95 17.65 -26.17 10.88
N GLU A 96 18.75 -26.57 10.24
CA GLU A 96 19.50 -25.70 9.36
C GLU A 96 18.54 -25.19 8.27
N PRO A 97 18.58 -23.88 7.96
CA PRO A 97 17.72 -23.33 6.92
C PRO A 97 18.00 -24.06 5.59
N PHE A 98 16.98 -24.70 5.04
CA PHE A 98 17.07 -25.41 3.77
C PHE A 98 17.40 -24.43 2.64
N VAL A 99 18.65 -24.47 2.18
CA VAL A 99 19.08 -23.77 0.97
C VAL A 99 18.68 -24.64 -0.23
N ARG A 100 17.83 -24.08 -1.09
CA ARG A 100 17.45 -24.75 -2.35
C ARG A 100 18.69 -24.85 -3.24
N GLU A 101 19.08 -26.07 -3.59
CA GLU A 101 20.21 -26.31 -4.51
C GLU A 101 19.96 -25.74 -5.91
N THR A 102 18.69 -25.72 -6.34
CA THR A 102 18.31 -25.18 -7.64
C THR A 102 17.87 -23.71 -7.55
N PRO A 103 18.33 -22.84 -8.46
CA PRO A 103 17.92 -21.45 -8.53
C PRO A 103 16.41 -21.33 -8.73
N LYS A 104 15.81 -20.28 -8.16
CA LYS A 104 14.39 -19.99 -8.30
C LYS A 104 14.09 -19.63 -9.76
N VAL A 105 13.35 -20.51 -10.46
CA VAL A 105 12.96 -20.28 -11.86
C VAL A 105 12.11 -19.02 -11.99
N GLY A 106 12.56 -18.10 -12.83
CA GLY A 106 11.87 -16.85 -13.13
C GLY A 106 10.62 -17.04 -13.99
N ARG A 107 9.64 -16.13 -13.88
CA ARG A 107 8.35 -16.23 -14.59
C ARG A 107 8.49 -16.32 -16.13
N ASN A 108 9.56 -15.79 -16.72
CA ASN A 108 9.80 -15.81 -18.17
C ASN A 108 10.85 -16.85 -18.62
N GLU A 109 11.48 -17.59 -17.71
CA GLU A 109 12.52 -18.59 -18.01
C GLU A 109 11.93 -19.87 -18.62
N PRO A 110 12.74 -20.69 -19.33
CA PRO A 110 12.30 -22.00 -19.80
C PRO A 110 11.82 -22.85 -18.64
N CYS A 111 10.66 -23.50 -18.81
CA CYS A 111 10.07 -24.31 -17.76
C CYS A 111 10.90 -25.61 -17.55
N PRO A 112 11.26 -25.96 -16.30
CA PRO A 112 12.13 -27.11 -16.00
C PRO A 112 11.49 -28.48 -16.33
N CYS A 113 10.21 -28.53 -16.71
CA CYS A 113 9.55 -29.76 -17.16
C CYS A 113 9.93 -30.19 -18.59
N GLY A 114 10.83 -29.47 -19.27
CA GLY A 114 11.28 -29.79 -20.64
C GLY A 114 10.26 -29.44 -21.73
N SER A 115 9.17 -28.73 -21.41
CA SER A 115 8.11 -28.40 -22.39
C SER A 115 8.49 -27.36 -23.44
N GLY A 116 9.67 -26.73 -23.33
CA GLY A 116 10.11 -25.63 -24.22
C GLY A 116 9.33 -24.32 -24.05
N LYS A 117 8.31 -24.27 -23.18
CA LYS A 117 7.50 -23.07 -22.90
C LYS A 117 8.11 -22.24 -21.77
N LYS A 118 7.85 -20.92 -21.76
CA LYS A 118 8.19 -20.06 -20.61
C LYS A 118 7.39 -20.47 -19.37
N TYR A 119 7.97 -20.36 -18.18
CA TYR A 119 7.36 -20.80 -16.91
C TYR A 119 5.93 -20.26 -16.74
N LYS A 120 5.67 -18.98 -17.04
CA LYS A 120 4.32 -18.37 -16.99
C LYS A 120 3.25 -18.96 -17.90
N HIS A 121 3.65 -19.70 -18.93
CA HIS A 121 2.76 -20.35 -19.88
C HIS A 121 2.71 -21.87 -19.70
N CYS A 122 3.27 -22.37 -18.59
CA CYS A 122 3.26 -23.77 -18.19
C CYS A 122 2.93 -23.84 -16.68
N HIS A 123 3.85 -24.31 -15.85
CA HIS A 123 3.64 -24.48 -14.40
C HIS A 123 3.44 -23.18 -13.59
N GLY A 124 3.72 -22.02 -14.18
CA GLY A 124 3.51 -20.70 -13.58
C GLY A 124 2.26 -19.97 -14.09
N GLN A 125 1.31 -20.68 -14.72
CA GLN A 125 0.00 -20.12 -15.06
C GLN A 125 -0.82 -19.92 -13.78
N ILE A 126 -1.20 -18.67 -13.54
CA ILE A 126 -2.17 -18.32 -12.51
C ILE A 126 -3.49 -18.14 -13.27
N ALA A 127 -4.52 -18.86 -12.84
CA ALA A 127 -5.86 -18.78 -13.40
C ALA A 127 -6.49 -17.40 -13.18
#